data_AF-A0A933PAR4-F1
#
_entry.id   AF-A0A933PAR4-F1
#
_cell.length_a   1.000
_cell.length_b   1.000
_cell.length_c   1.000
_cell.angle_alpha   90.00
_cell.angle_beta   90.00
_cell.angle_gamma   90.00
#
_symmetry.space_group_name_H-M   'P 1'
#
loop_
_entity.id
_entity.type
_entity.pdbx_description
1 polymer ?
#
loop_
_entity_poly.entity_id
_entity_poly.type
_entity_poly.pdbx_seq_one_letter_code
_entity_poly.pdbx_strand_id
1 'polypeptide(L)'
;MVTTRGVDAPGPRALGVLDLDAIVDSTRCPVCRSLLAATTCGTCGADLTGAAARQVWDLSRQIVTAATERAAQVRVLGEEAAQRRAAQAAQAARAAAPAAPAAAPFPPSAPSVHGPSAPSPAGPAASVPPPTMPPFAPPVAGGQAPGRRQGLGVQGVLVGLGALLLAVAALVFLAFAWNAMGIGGRAAVVGGVTLAALAGAAALRPRLEATGEAVGALAAVLVLADVWAVRRTGLLGADDVDALLYSGTGLAVAALVLGGWALRWRVRAGSVVASLVLPVAALLLGLATTGPHVTARGLGLGLVLAVVTTAVRAALPGGWSAERVLLRLAAATGLLVLPVAA
;
A
#
# COMPACT_ATOMS: atom_id res chain seq x y z
N MET A 1 -8.30 27.41 -43.16
CA MET A 1 -8.73 27.93 -41.84
C MET A 1 -8.70 26.76 -40.87
N VAL A 2 -7.61 26.62 -40.13
CA VAL A 2 -7.40 25.57 -39.14
C VAL A 2 -7.53 26.24 -37.78
N THR A 3 -8.60 25.92 -37.05
CA THR A 3 -8.80 26.37 -35.68
C THR A 3 -7.88 25.57 -34.77
N THR A 4 -6.91 26.27 -34.18
CA THR A 4 -6.01 25.75 -33.16
C THR A 4 -6.80 25.33 -31.92
N ARG A 5 -6.82 24.02 -31.63
CA ARG A 5 -7.19 23.48 -30.32
C ARG A 5 -6.23 24.07 -29.29
N GLY A 6 -6.75 24.93 -28.42
CA GLY A 6 -6.08 25.33 -27.20
C GLY A 6 -5.83 24.09 -26.35
N VAL A 7 -4.59 23.89 -25.96
CA VAL A 7 -4.21 22.94 -24.92
C VAL A 7 -4.71 23.54 -23.60
N ASP A 8 -5.74 22.93 -23.03
CA ASP A 8 -6.25 23.29 -21.71
C ASP A 8 -5.11 23.15 -20.69
N ALA A 9 -4.61 24.29 -20.21
CA ALA A 9 -3.74 24.32 -19.05
C ALA A 9 -4.50 23.69 -17.87
N PRO A 10 -3.87 22.82 -17.05
CA PRO A 10 -4.53 22.26 -15.88
C PRO A 10 -4.94 23.40 -14.95
N GLY A 11 -6.26 23.62 -14.87
CA GLY A 11 -6.83 24.71 -14.09
C GLY A 11 -6.49 24.59 -12.59
N PRO A 12 -6.40 25.71 -11.86
CA PRO A 12 -5.98 25.78 -10.46
C PRO A 12 -6.94 25.17 -9.43
N ARG A 13 -7.85 24.26 -9.82
CA ARG A 13 -9.04 23.90 -9.01
C ARG A 13 -8.88 22.69 -8.10
N ALA A 14 -7.81 21.92 -8.21
CA ALA A 14 -7.62 20.74 -7.38
C ALA A 14 -6.62 21.00 -6.24
N LEU A 15 -7.07 21.65 -5.17
CA LEU A 15 -6.54 21.30 -3.84
C LEU A 15 -7.06 19.89 -3.59
N GLY A 16 -6.27 18.87 -3.99
CA GLY A 16 -6.67 17.50 -4.37
C GLY A 16 -7.45 16.61 -3.38
N VAL A 17 -8.21 17.18 -2.46
CA VAL A 17 -9.14 16.51 -1.55
C VAL A 17 -10.53 17.19 -1.52
N LEU A 18 -10.65 18.45 -1.96
CA LEU A 18 -11.90 19.20 -1.94
C LEU A 18 -12.21 19.73 -3.34
N ASP A 19 -13.28 19.23 -3.95
CA ASP A 19 -13.86 19.83 -5.14
C ASP A 19 -14.54 21.15 -4.73
N LEU A 20 -13.81 22.26 -4.92
CA LEU A 20 -14.28 23.60 -4.54
C LEU A 20 -15.50 24.02 -5.38
N ASP A 21 -15.60 23.55 -6.63
CA ASP A 21 -16.74 23.86 -7.50
C ASP A 21 -18.02 23.22 -6.96
N ALA A 22 -17.92 21.99 -6.43
CA ALA A 22 -19.06 21.30 -5.82
C ALA A 22 -19.58 21.98 -4.54
N ILE A 23 -18.75 22.72 -3.80
CA ILE A 23 -19.15 23.41 -2.55
C ILE A 23 -20.01 24.65 -2.82
N VAL A 24 -19.80 25.30 -3.97
CA VAL A 24 -20.54 26.49 -4.41
C VAL A 24 -21.50 26.19 -5.57
N ASP A 25 -21.84 24.93 -5.80
CA ASP A 25 -22.84 24.55 -6.79
C ASP A 25 -24.25 24.79 -6.23
N SER A 26 -24.89 25.89 -6.68
CA SER A 26 -26.26 26.23 -6.28
C SER A 26 -27.32 25.27 -6.84
N THR A 27 -26.96 24.40 -7.79
CA THR A 27 -27.88 23.40 -8.35
C THR A 27 -28.00 22.16 -7.47
N ARG A 28 -27.20 22.03 -6.39
CA ARG A 28 -27.21 20.89 -5.48
C ARG A 28 -27.53 21.31 -4.04
N CYS A 29 -28.20 20.43 -3.32
CA CYS A 29 -28.51 20.63 -1.91
C CYS A 29 -27.22 20.61 -1.07
N PRO A 30 -26.94 21.63 -0.23
CA PRO A 30 -25.73 21.67 0.57
C PRO A 30 -25.69 20.60 1.68
N VAL A 31 -26.84 19.99 2.00
CA VAL A 31 -26.96 18.95 3.04
C VAL A 31 -26.73 17.55 2.46
N CYS A 32 -27.48 17.17 1.43
CA CYS A 32 -27.47 15.79 0.89
C CYS A 32 -26.95 15.67 -0.54
N ARG A 33 -26.54 16.80 -1.17
CA ARG A 33 -25.98 16.88 -2.53
C ARG A 33 -26.88 16.42 -3.69
N SER A 34 -28.18 16.23 -3.46
CA SER A 34 -29.13 15.96 -4.56
C SER A 34 -29.40 17.22 -5.38
N LEU A 35 -29.79 17.04 -6.64
CA LEU A 35 -30.15 18.15 -7.52
C LEU A 35 -31.39 18.89 -6.99
N LEU A 36 -31.32 20.21 -6.97
CA LEU A 36 -32.38 21.09 -6.52
C LEU A 36 -33.27 21.48 -7.72
N ALA A 37 -34.55 21.13 -7.63
CA ALA A 37 -35.58 21.62 -8.54
C ALA A 37 -36.47 22.72 -7.90
N ALA A 38 -36.34 22.91 -6.59
CA ALA A 38 -37.15 23.83 -5.79
C ALA A 38 -36.34 24.37 -4.60
N THR A 39 -36.91 25.33 -3.88
CA THR A 39 -36.32 25.94 -2.67
C THR A 39 -36.32 25.01 -1.45
N THR A 40 -37.04 23.90 -1.50
CA THR A 40 -36.99 22.83 -0.50
C THR A 40 -36.46 21.57 -1.17
N CYS A 41 -35.49 20.91 -0.53
CA CYS A 41 -34.89 19.70 -1.09
C CYS A 41 -35.87 18.53 -1.04
N GLY A 42 -36.20 17.95 -2.19
CA GLY A 42 -37.11 16.79 -2.28
C GLY A 42 -36.54 15.48 -1.70
N THR A 43 -35.24 15.43 -1.41
CA THR A 43 -34.58 14.23 -0.85
C THR A 43 -34.48 14.27 0.67
N CYS A 44 -33.99 15.37 1.25
CA CYS A 44 -33.76 15.48 2.69
C CYS A 44 -34.71 16.46 3.40
N GLY A 45 -35.57 17.16 2.67
CA GLY A 45 -36.52 18.12 3.25
C GLY A 45 -35.93 19.45 3.70
N ALA A 46 -34.64 19.71 3.46
CA ALA A 46 -34.00 20.96 3.87
C ALA A 46 -34.63 22.18 3.16
N ASP A 47 -35.06 23.16 3.94
CA ASP A 47 -35.53 24.47 3.47
C ASP A 47 -34.34 25.40 3.21
N LEU A 48 -34.22 25.87 1.96
CA LEU A 48 -33.13 26.73 1.50
C LEU A 48 -33.48 28.22 1.47
N THR A 49 -34.68 28.60 1.92
CA THR A 49 -35.13 30.01 1.94
C THR A 49 -34.75 30.76 3.22
N GLY A 50 -34.51 30.02 4.31
CA GLY A 50 -34.24 30.56 5.64
C GLY A 50 -32.88 31.28 5.78
N ALA A 51 -32.73 32.01 6.89
CA ALA A 51 -31.47 32.70 7.21
C ALA A 51 -30.29 31.73 7.38
N ALA A 52 -30.54 30.52 7.91
CA ALA A 52 -29.51 29.49 8.05
C ALA A 52 -28.96 29.03 6.70
N ALA A 53 -29.82 28.85 5.69
CA ALA A 53 -29.38 28.46 4.35
C ALA A 53 -28.51 29.53 3.68
N ARG A 54 -28.87 30.82 3.86
CA ARG A 54 -28.02 31.95 3.43
C ARG A 54 -26.66 31.94 4.12
N GLN A 55 -26.63 31.69 5.44
CA GLN A 55 -25.39 31.62 6.19
C GLN A 55 -24.48 30.47 5.70
N VAL A 56 -25.04 29.30 5.42
CA VAL A 56 -24.30 28.17 4.84
C VAL A 56 -23.72 28.55 3.48
N TRP A 57 -24.52 29.19 2.62
CA TRP A 57 -24.05 29.65 1.31
C TRP A 57 -22.92 30.69 1.41
N ASP A 58 -23.03 31.63 2.34
CA ASP A 58 -21.98 32.63 2.60
C ASP A 58 -20.69 31.98 3.08
N LEU A 59 -20.78 31.00 3.99
CA LEU A 59 -19.62 30.21 4.44
C LEU A 59 -19.00 29.41 3.30
N SER A 60 -19.79 28.78 2.43
CA SER A 60 -19.28 28.09 1.24
C SER A 60 -18.47 29.03 0.33
N ARG A 61 -18.96 30.25 0.08
CA ARG A 61 -18.24 31.25 -0.71
C ARG A 61 -16.96 31.74 -0.02
N GLN A 62 -16.98 31.91 1.29
CA GLN A 62 -15.79 32.27 2.08
C GLN A 62 -14.72 31.17 2.01
N ILE A 63 -15.11 29.89 2.09
CA ILE A 63 -14.20 28.75 1.97
C ILE A 63 -13.51 28.75 0.59
N VAL A 64 -14.27 28.92 -0.49
CA VAL A 64 -13.69 28.96 -1.85
C VAL A 64 -12.74 30.14 -2.04
N THR A 65 -13.10 31.31 -1.51
CA THR A 65 -12.25 32.52 -1.56
C THR A 65 -10.93 32.29 -0.81
N ALA A 66 -11.00 31.84 0.44
CA ALA A 66 -9.82 31.56 1.26
C ALA A 66 -8.94 30.45 0.67
N ALA A 67 -9.55 29.42 0.08
CA ALA A 67 -8.83 28.34 -0.60
C ALA A 67 -8.07 28.85 -1.83
N THR A 68 -8.70 29.75 -2.62
CA THR A 68 -8.09 30.37 -3.80
C THR A 68 -6.95 31.31 -3.41
N GLU A 69 -7.14 32.14 -2.39
CA GLU A 69 -6.10 33.02 -1.84
C GLU A 69 -4.89 32.22 -1.34
N ARG A 70 -5.14 31.16 -0.57
CA ARG A 70 -4.07 30.26 -0.11
C ARG A 70 -3.31 29.64 -1.27
N ALA A 71 -4.01 29.16 -2.31
CA ALA A 71 -3.35 28.58 -3.49
C ALA A 71 -2.46 29.61 -4.20
N ALA A 72 -2.91 30.87 -4.31
CA ALA A 72 -2.10 31.96 -4.86
C ALA A 72 -0.86 32.24 -4.00
N GLN A 73 -1.00 32.29 -2.68
CA GLN A 73 0.13 32.49 -1.76
C GLN A 73 1.15 31.34 -1.83
N VAL A 74 0.69 30.09 -1.90
CA VAL A 74 1.57 28.92 -2.04
C VAL A 74 2.39 28.98 -3.33
N ARG A 75 1.80 29.46 -4.43
CA ARG A 75 2.53 29.67 -5.69
C ARG A 75 3.64 30.71 -5.53
N VAL A 76 3.35 31.85 -4.91
CA VAL A 76 4.34 32.91 -4.63
C VAL A 76 5.50 32.35 -3.78
N LEU A 77 5.19 31.64 -2.68
CA LEU A 77 6.21 31.04 -1.83
C LEU A 77 7.06 29.99 -2.59
N GLY A 78 6.45 29.24 -3.51
CA GLY A 78 7.14 28.29 -4.37
C GLY A 78 8.12 28.96 -5.33
N GLU A 79 7.70 30.05 -5.98
CA GLU A 79 8.54 30.86 -6.87
C GLU A 79 9.71 31.49 -6.11
N GLU A 80 9.47 32.09 -4.95
CA GLU A 80 10.53 32.62 -4.09
C GLU A 80 11.51 31.53 -3.65
N ALA A 81 11.01 30.35 -3.27
CA ALA A 81 11.87 29.23 -2.88
C ALA A 81 12.73 28.76 -4.06
N ALA A 82 12.19 28.72 -5.28
CA ALA A 82 12.94 28.40 -6.48
C ALA A 82 14.04 29.44 -6.76
N GLN A 83 13.72 30.74 -6.65
CA GLN A 83 14.68 31.83 -6.78
C GLN A 83 15.80 31.74 -5.74
N ARG A 84 15.46 31.50 -4.46
CA ARG A 84 16.44 31.31 -3.38
C ARG A 84 17.39 30.13 -3.66
N ARG A 85 16.86 28.99 -4.13
CA ARG A 85 17.68 27.83 -4.50
C ARG A 85 18.61 28.13 -5.68
N ALA A 86 18.13 28.83 -6.70
CA ALA A 86 18.95 29.23 -7.84
C ALA A 86 20.09 30.18 -7.44
N ALA A 87 19.80 31.15 -6.57
CA ALA A 87 20.81 32.06 -6.02
C ALA A 87 21.88 31.31 -5.20
N GLN A 88 21.45 30.38 -4.33
CA GLN A 88 22.36 29.54 -3.55
C GLN A 88 23.25 28.65 -4.44
N ALA A 89 22.67 28.04 -5.48
CA ALA A 89 23.44 27.24 -6.43
C ALA A 89 24.49 28.07 -7.19
N ALA A 90 24.14 29.30 -7.60
CA ALA A 90 25.08 30.22 -8.24
C ALA A 90 26.21 30.65 -7.29
N GLN A 91 25.91 30.89 -6.01
CA GLN A 91 26.92 31.20 -4.99
C GLN A 91 27.86 30.01 -4.75
N ALA A 92 27.32 28.80 -4.60
CA ALA A 92 28.11 27.58 -4.45
C ALA A 92 29.02 27.34 -5.66
N ALA A 93 28.53 27.57 -6.88
CA ALA A 93 29.34 27.47 -8.10
C ALA A 93 30.48 28.49 -8.14
N ARG A 94 30.26 29.73 -7.67
CA ARG A 94 31.31 30.75 -7.55
C ARG A 94 32.35 30.39 -6.49
N ALA A 95 31.93 29.85 -5.35
CA ALA A 95 32.83 29.42 -4.28
C ALA A 95 33.67 28.20 -4.67
N ALA A 96 33.13 27.31 -5.51
CA ALA A 96 33.83 26.14 -6.05
C ALA A 96 34.75 26.47 -7.23
N ALA A 97 34.66 27.67 -7.82
CA ALA A 97 35.54 28.07 -8.91
C ALA A 97 36.99 28.13 -8.38
N PRO A 98 37.94 27.41 -9.00
CA PRO A 98 39.32 27.41 -8.55
C PRO A 98 39.86 28.84 -8.61
N ALA A 99 40.46 29.31 -7.51
CA ALA A 99 41.19 30.56 -7.50
C ALA A 99 42.23 30.50 -8.62
N ALA A 100 42.17 31.46 -9.54
CA ALA A 100 43.16 31.56 -10.61
C ALA A 100 44.56 31.50 -9.97
N PRO A 101 45.45 30.60 -10.42
CA PRO A 101 46.75 30.46 -9.81
C PRO A 101 47.46 31.81 -9.89
N ALA A 102 47.68 32.42 -8.73
CA ALA A 102 48.62 33.52 -8.60
C ALA A 102 49.94 33.01 -9.18
N ALA A 103 50.46 33.68 -10.22
CA ALA A 103 51.63 33.26 -10.96
C ALA A 103 52.77 32.90 -9.99
N ALA A 104 52.96 31.61 -9.76
CA ALA A 104 54.04 31.12 -8.93
C ALA A 104 55.35 31.26 -9.75
N PRO A 105 56.43 31.78 -9.16
CA PRO A 105 57.74 31.79 -9.80
C PRO A 105 58.17 30.35 -10.12
N PHE A 106 58.62 30.14 -11.36
CA PHE A 106 59.06 28.85 -11.91
C PHE A 106 60.08 28.13 -11.00
N PRO A 107 59.83 26.89 -10.56
CA PRO A 107 60.87 26.03 -10.00
C PRO A 107 61.61 25.24 -11.11
N PRO A 108 62.93 25.01 -10.97
CA PRO A 108 63.71 24.22 -11.92
C PRO A 108 63.41 22.71 -11.82
N SER A 109 63.51 22.06 -12.99
CA SER A 109 63.18 20.65 -13.24
C SER A 109 64.13 19.65 -12.56
N ALA A 110 63.58 18.55 -12.03
CA ALA A 110 64.37 17.39 -11.56
C ALA A 110 63.91 16.09 -12.24
N PRO A 111 64.80 15.09 -12.43
CA PRO A 111 64.55 13.90 -13.25
C PRO A 111 63.97 12.71 -12.47
N SER A 112 63.20 11.88 -13.15
CA SER A 112 62.57 10.66 -12.66
C SER A 112 63.51 9.45 -12.71
N VAL A 113 63.53 8.62 -11.65
CA VAL A 113 64.27 7.35 -11.60
C VAL A 113 63.29 6.20 -11.39
N HIS A 114 63.34 5.19 -12.28
CA HIS A 114 62.68 3.90 -12.18
C HIS A 114 63.41 2.97 -11.20
N GLY A 115 62.67 2.16 -10.44
CA GLY A 115 63.21 1.10 -9.55
C GLY A 115 62.60 -0.28 -9.84
N PRO A 116 63.37 -1.39 -9.79
CA PRO A 116 62.94 -2.73 -10.20
C PRO A 116 62.46 -3.65 -9.05
N SER A 117 61.84 -4.77 -9.47
CA SER A 117 61.21 -5.88 -8.73
C SER A 117 62.16 -6.76 -7.90
N ALA A 118 61.64 -7.48 -6.89
CA ALA A 118 62.35 -8.50 -6.09
C ALA A 118 61.51 -9.79 -5.85
N PRO A 119 62.11 -11.00 -5.74
CA PRO A 119 61.41 -12.26 -5.40
C PRO A 119 61.87 -12.99 -4.09
N SER A 120 60.95 -13.81 -3.52
CA SER A 120 61.03 -15.08 -2.72
C SER A 120 61.99 -15.23 -1.49
N PRO A 121 61.73 -16.12 -0.47
CA PRO A 121 61.63 -17.59 -0.65
C PRO A 121 60.72 -18.41 0.33
N ALA A 122 60.67 -19.73 0.05
CA ALA A 122 59.96 -20.82 0.75
C ALA A 122 60.69 -21.37 2.00
N GLY A 123 59.95 -22.02 2.91
CA GLY A 123 60.46 -22.71 4.10
C GLY A 123 60.05 -24.20 4.18
N PRO A 124 60.77 -25.05 4.97
CA PRO A 124 60.72 -26.50 4.86
C PRO A 124 59.77 -27.21 5.85
N ALA A 125 59.47 -28.46 5.50
CA ALA A 125 58.61 -29.41 6.21
C ALA A 125 59.26 -30.02 7.47
N ALA A 126 58.44 -30.28 8.50
CA ALA A 126 58.80 -31.08 9.67
C ALA A 126 57.88 -32.31 9.77
N SER A 127 58.50 -33.49 9.86
CA SER A 127 57.90 -34.80 10.06
C SER A 127 57.72 -35.11 11.55
N VAL A 128 56.51 -35.52 11.95
CA VAL A 128 56.14 -35.92 13.34
C VAL A 128 55.81 -37.42 13.37
N PRO A 129 56.26 -38.20 14.38
CA PRO A 129 56.00 -39.64 14.49
C PRO A 129 54.56 -39.98 14.97
N PRO A 130 54.07 -41.21 14.73
CA PRO A 130 52.71 -41.62 15.08
C PRO A 130 52.59 -42.07 16.55
N PRO A 131 51.51 -41.70 17.28
CA PRO A 131 51.16 -42.32 18.55
C PRO A 131 50.30 -43.58 18.38
N THR A 132 50.53 -44.51 19.31
CA THR A 132 49.96 -45.85 19.49
C THR A 132 48.44 -45.83 19.76
N MET A 133 47.70 -46.73 19.10
CA MET A 133 46.24 -46.90 19.29
C MET A 133 45.90 -47.74 20.55
N PRO A 134 44.91 -47.33 21.37
CA PRO A 134 44.22 -48.21 22.31
C PRO A 134 43.04 -48.97 21.66
N PRO A 135 42.55 -50.07 22.28
CA PRO A 135 41.57 -50.98 21.68
C PRO A 135 40.16 -50.42 21.55
N PHE A 136 39.51 -50.86 20.48
CA PHE A 136 38.18 -50.50 19.99
C PHE A 136 37.07 -50.94 20.96
N ALA A 137 36.34 -49.98 21.53
CA ALA A 137 35.04 -50.22 22.16
C ALA A 137 33.92 -49.77 21.20
N PRO A 138 32.84 -50.55 21.00
CA PRO A 138 31.76 -50.17 20.10
C PRO A 138 30.95 -48.99 20.68
N PRO A 139 30.70 -47.90 19.92
CA PRO A 139 29.87 -46.82 20.38
C PRO A 139 28.38 -47.19 20.30
N VAL A 140 27.70 -46.97 21.41
CA VAL A 140 26.24 -46.96 21.54
C VAL A 140 25.64 -45.94 20.57
N ALA A 141 24.65 -46.36 19.79
CA ALA A 141 23.79 -45.47 19.01
C ALA A 141 22.95 -44.59 19.94
N GLY A 142 23.29 -43.31 20.06
CA GLY A 142 22.50 -42.37 20.86
C GLY A 142 23.12 -40.99 20.91
N GLY A 143 22.62 -40.08 20.08
CA GLY A 143 23.00 -38.66 20.13
C GLY A 143 22.95 -38.01 18.75
N GLN A 144 21.77 -37.51 18.38
CA GLN A 144 21.61 -36.60 17.25
C GLN A 144 22.60 -35.43 17.39
N ALA A 145 23.43 -35.23 16.38
CA ALA A 145 24.33 -34.11 16.28
C ALA A 145 23.52 -32.79 16.37
N PRO A 146 23.86 -31.84 17.26
CA PRO A 146 23.27 -30.52 17.23
C PRO A 146 23.67 -29.85 15.92
N GLY A 147 22.65 -29.49 15.13
CA GLY A 147 22.79 -28.82 13.84
C GLY A 147 23.77 -27.66 13.96
N ARG A 148 24.83 -27.74 13.15
CA ARG A 148 25.83 -26.70 12.96
C ARG A 148 25.08 -25.39 12.71
N ARG A 149 25.05 -24.51 13.71
CA ARG A 149 24.72 -23.10 13.55
C ARG A 149 25.86 -22.49 12.74
N GLN A 150 25.86 -22.73 11.43
CA GLN A 150 26.73 -22.03 10.50
C GLN A 150 26.35 -20.57 10.64
N GLY A 151 27.24 -19.80 11.29
CA GLY A 151 27.03 -18.40 11.59
C GLY A 151 26.55 -17.68 10.34
N LEU A 152 25.68 -16.68 10.54
CA LEU A 152 25.37 -15.70 9.52
C LEU A 152 26.71 -15.07 9.08
N GLY A 153 27.34 -15.67 8.08
CA GLY A 153 28.62 -15.21 7.57
C GLY A 153 28.45 -13.82 7.00
N VAL A 154 29.56 -13.13 6.78
CA VAL A 154 29.65 -11.85 6.08
C VAL A 154 28.77 -11.82 4.81
N GLN A 155 28.61 -12.98 4.15
CA GLN A 155 27.71 -13.19 3.01
C GLN A 155 26.22 -12.93 3.32
N GLY A 156 25.71 -13.36 4.48
CA GLY A 156 24.34 -13.06 4.90
C GLY A 156 24.14 -11.58 5.20
N VAL A 157 25.17 -10.91 5.75
CA VAL A 157 25.16 -9.46 6.01
C VAL A 157 25.19 -8.68 4.68
N LEU A 158 26.05 -9.07 3.73
CA LEU A 158 26.12 -8.45 2.40
C LEU A 158 24.82 -8.63 1.61
N VAL A 159 24.21 -9.82 1.66
CA VAL A 159 22.91 -10.08 1.00
C VAL A 159 21.79 -9.29 1.68
N GLY A 160 21.76 -9.25 3.01
CA GLY A 160 20.79 -8.44 3.76
C GLY A 160 20.93 -6.95 3.48
N LEU A 161 22.16 -6.44 3.42
CA LEU A 161 22.45 -5.05 3.07
C LEU A 161 22.04 -4.73 1.63
N GLY A 162 22.35 -5.63 0.68
CA GLY A 162 21.93 -5.48 -0.71
C GLY A 162 20.40 -5.42 -0.85
N ALA A 163 19.68 -6.32 -0.18
CA ALA A 163 18.22 -6.32 -0.15
C ALA A 163 17.65 -5.05 0.51
N LEU A 164 18.25 -4.57 1.60
CA LEU A 164 17.86 -3.33 2.27
C LEU A 164 18.07 -2.12 1.37
N LEU A 165 19.23 -2.01 0.70
CA LEU A 165 19.53 -0.92 -0.24
C LEU A 165 18.56 -0.93 -1.43
N LEU A 166 18.24 -2.11 -1.97
CA LEU A 166 17.27 -2.25 -3.05
C LEU A 166 15.86 -1.85 -2.61
N ALA A 167 15.47 -2.21 -1.39
CA ALA A 167 14.18 -1.81 -0.80
C ALA A 167 14.10 -0.29 -0.57
N VAL A 168 15.15 0.34 -0.03
CA VAL A 168 15.22 1.80 0.16
C VAL A 168 15.19 2.53 -1.19
N ALA A 169 15.95 2.05 -2.19
CA ALA A 169 15.92 2.62 -3.53
C ALA A 169 14.54 2.51 -4.17
N ALA A 170 13.87 1.36 -4.04
CA ALA A 170 12.50 1.16 -4.50
C ALA A 170 11.52 2.10 -3.81
N LEU A 171 11.64 2.33 -2.49
CA LEU A 171 10.81 3.28 -1.74
C LEU A 171 11.00 4.73 -2.20
N VAL A 172 12.25 5.17 -2.41
CA VAL A 172 12.53 6.53 -2.89
C VAL A 172 12.02 6.71 -4.33
N PHE A 173 12.27 5.73 -5.20
CA PHE A 173 11.74 5.73 -6.57
C PHE A 173 10.22 5.78 -6.56
N LEU A 174 9.58 4.96 -5.72
CA LEU A 174 8.14 4.94 -5.55
C LEU A 174 7.61 6.31 -5.10
N ALA A 175 8.25 6.96 -4.12
CA ALA A 175 7.85 8.27 -3.62
C ALA A 175 7.94 9.38 -4.68
N PHE A 176 9.02 9.42 -5.46
CA PHE A 176 9.16 10.38 -6.56
C PHE A 176 8.19 10.09 -7.71
N ALA A 177 8.06 8.82 -8.08
CA ALA A 177 7.17 8.39 -9.14
C ALA A 177 5.69 8.64 -8.76
N TRP A 178 5.35 8.61 -7.46
CA TRP A 178 4.03 8.94 -6.94
C TRP A 178 3.61 10.40 -7.21
N ASN A 179 4.57 11.33 -7.16
CA ASN A 179 4.33 12.75 -7.46
C ASN A 179 4.20 13.02 -8.96
N ALA A 180 4.86 12.23 -9.81
CA ALA A 180 4.78 12.36 -11.26
C ALA A 180 3.61 11.57 -11.88
N MET A 181 3.13 10.51 -11.23
CA MET A 181 2.05 9.67 -11.75
C MET A 181 0.67 10.26 -11.50
N GLY A 182 -0.13 10.30 -12.57
CA GLY A 182 -1.58 10.43 -12.48
C GLY A 182 -2.21 9.24 -11.76
N ILE A 183 -3.52 9.32 -11.54
CA ILE A 183 -4.29 8.34 -10.77
C ILE A 183 -4.06 6.90 -11.25
N GLY A 184 -4.04 6.68 -12.57
CA GLY A 184 -3.82 5.36 -13.16
C GLY A 184 -2.44 4.76 -12.88
N GLY A 185 -1.39 5.58 -12.87
CA GLY A 185 -0.04 5.11 -12.56
C GLY A 185 0.10 4.67 -11.10
N ARG A 186 -0.47 5.44 -10.16
CA ARG A 186 -0.50 5.09 -8.74
C ARG A 186 -1.22 3.76 -8.51
N ALA A 187 -2.37 3.58 -9.14
CA ALA A 187 -3.14 2.34 -9.06
C ALA A 187 -2.34 1.14 -9.61
N ALA A 188 -1.64 1.30 -10.74
CA ALA A 188 -0.82 0.24 -11.33
C ALA A 188 0.33 -0.18 -10.40
N VAL A 189 0.99 0.78 -9.74
CA VAL A 189 2.10 0.48 -8.84
C VAL A 189 1.62 -0.21 -7.57
N VAL A 190 0.56 0.28 -6.95
CA VAL A 190 -0.04 -0.34 -5.76
C VAL A 190 -0.48 -1.77 -6.07
N GLY A 191 -1.25 -1.97 -7.15
CA GLY A 191 -1.67 -3.31 -7.57
C GLY A 191 -0.49 -4.21 -7.93
N GLY A 192 0.56 -3.66 -8.55
CA GLY A 192 1.80 -4.38 -8.83
C GLY A 192 2.53 -4.86 -7.58
N VAL A 193 2.61 -4.02 -6.54
CA VAL A 193 3.19 -4.37 -5.24
C VAL A 193 2.36 -5.46 -4.55
N THR A 194 1.03 -5.36 -4.57
CA THR A 194 0.14 -6.40 -4.00
C THR A 194 0.32 -7.74 -4.71
N LEU A 195 0.37 -7.75 -6.05
CA LEU A 195 0.63 -8.96 -6.84
C LEU A 195 2.02 -9.56 -6.55
N ALA A 196 3.05 -8.72 -6.44
CA ALA A 196 4.40 -9.16 -6.08
C ALA A 196 4.44 -9.77 -4.67
N ALA A 197 3.71 -9.20 -3.71
CA ALA A 197 3.59 -9.73 -2.35
C ALA A 197 2.88 -11.10 -2.35
N LEU A 198 1.76 -11.24 -3.07
CA LEU A 198 1.04 -12.51 -3.23
C LEU A 198 1.90 -13.59 -3.90
N ALA A 199 2.61 -13.24 -4.98
CA ALA A 199 3.50 -14.14 -5.70
C ALA A 199 4.71 -14.54 -4.83
N GLY A 200 5.30 -13.57 -4.13
CA GLY A 200 6.39 -13.77 -3.18
C GLY A 200 5.98 -14.75 -2.09
N ALA A 201 4.85 -14.54 -1.42
CA ALA A 201 4.36 -15.45 -0.39
C ALA A 201 4.15 -16.88 -0.94
N ALA A 202 3.56 -17.01 -2.12
CA ALA A 202 3.36 -18.30 -2.77
C ALA A 202 4.69 -19.01 -3.11
N ALA A 203 5.70 -18.28 -3.59
CA ALA A 203 7.01 -18.81 -3.93
C ALA A 203 7.85 -19.17 -2.69
N LEU A 204 7.72 -18.40 -1.61
CA LEU A 204 8.42 -18.61 -0.34
C LEU A 204 7.84 -19.77 0.47
N ARG A 205 6.52 -20.01 0.35
CA ARG A 205 5.79 -21.02 1.12
C ARG A 205 6.44 -22.42 1.17
N PRO A 206 6.83 -23.05 0.05
CA PRO A 206 7.40 -24.41 0.09
C PRO A 206 8.81 -24.48 0.67
N ARG A 207 9.53 -23.35 0.79
CA ARG A 207 10.93 -23.31 1.26
C ARG A 207 11.05 -22.81 2.70
N LEU A 208 10.22 -21.84 3.07
CA LEU A 208 10.28 -21.11 4.33
C LEU A 208 8.85 -20.87 4.84
N GLU A 209 8.28 -21.88 5.47
CA GLU A 209 6.86 -21.89 5.83
C GLU A 209 6.45 -20.64 6.65
N ALA A 210 7.24 -20.30 7.67
CA ALA A 210 6.98 -19.16 8.55
C ALA A 210 7.07 -17.81 7.81
N THR A 211 8.09 -17.62 6.97
CA THR A 211 8.25 -16.39 6.18
C THR A 211 7.16 -16.26 5.13
N GLY A 212 6.75 -17.37 4.51
CA GLY A 212 5.64 -17.42 3.56
C GLY A 212 4.30 -17.02 4.20
N GLU A 213 4.01 -17.45 5.45
CA GLU A 213 2.82 -16.96 6.17
C GLU A 213 2.90 -15.47 6.48
N ALA A 214 4.06 -14.97 6.94
CA ALA A 214 4.21 -13.57 7.29
C ALA A 214 4.02 -12.65 6.08
N VAL A 215 4.65 -13.00 4.95
CA VAL A 215 4.45 -12.29 3.67
C VAL A 215 3.02 -12.47 3.17
N GLY A 216 2.39 -13.62 3.40
CA GLY A 216 1.00 -13.87 3.03
C GLY A 216 0.01 -13.03 3.81
N ALA A 217 0.24 -12.82 5.11
CA ALA A 217 -0.54 -11.92 5.95
C ALA A 217 -0.39 -10.46 5.49
N LEU A 218 0.83 -10.04 5.16
CA LEU A 218 1.07 -8.70 4.58
C LEU A 218 0.34 -8.53 3.25
N ALA A 219 0.42 -9.52 2.35
CA ALA A 219 -0.29 -9.49 1.08
C ALA A 219 -1.81 -9.40 1.27
N ALA A 220 -2.37 -10.08 2.27
CA ALA A 220 -3.79 -9.99 2.58
C ALA A 220 -4.22 -8.59 3.06
N VAL A 221 -3.40 -7.93 3.89
CA VAL A 221 -3.63 -6.53 4.29
C VAL A 221 -3.56 -5.59 3.09
N LEU A 222 -2.60 -5.78 2.18
CA LEU A 222 -2.47 -4.99 0.96
C LEU A 222 -3.71 -5.11 0.06
N VAL A 223 -4.24 -6.32 -0.15
CA VAL A 223 -5.49 -6.51 -0.90
C VAL A 223 -6.66 -5.73 -0.30
N LEU A 224 -6.76 -5.67 1.03
CA LEU A 224 -7.81 -4.87 1.70
C LEU A 224 -7.57 -3.36 1.56
N ALA A 225 -6.31 -2.92 1.63
CA ALA A 225 -5.95 -1.54 1.39
C ALA A 225 -6.27 -1.10 -0.04
N ASP A 226 -6.10 -1.99 -1.03
CA ASP A 226 -6.42 -1.74 -2.44
C ASP A 226 -7.90 -1.43 -2.64
N VAL A 227 -8.81 -2.13 -1.96
CA VAL A 227 -10.25 -1.85 -1.98
C VAL A 227 -10.53 -0.40 -1.53
N TRP A 228 -9.91 0.05 -0.44
CA TRP A 228 -10.09 1.42 0.04
C TRP A 228 -9.44 2.45 -0.90
N ALA A 229 -8.27 2.14 -1.44
CA ALA A 229 -7.52 3.01 -2.34
C ALA A 229 -8.26 3.26 -3.66
N VAL A 230 -8.85 2.23 -4.27
CA VAL A 230 -9.65 2.34 -5.50
C VAL A 230 -10.80 3.33 -5.30
N ARG A 231 -11.49 3.26 -4.16
CA ARG A 231 -12.56 4.21 -3.84
C ARG A 231 -12.08 5.63 -3.66
N ARG A 232 -11.03 5.81 -2.86
CA ARG A 232 -10.49 7.13 -2.53
C ARG A 232 -9.92 7.87 -3.73
N THR A 233 -9.48 7.12 -4.73
CA THR A 233 -8.95 7.66 -5.98
C THR A 233 -10.03 7.86 -7.05
N GLY A 234 -11.29 7.51 -6.78
CA GLY A 234 -12.38 7.57 -7.76
C GLY A 234 -12.13 6.70 -8.99
N LEU A 235 -11.25 5.70 -8.87
CA LEU A 235 -10.88 4.86 -9.99
C LEU A 235 -12.12 4.09 -10.46
N LEU A 236 -12.44 4.17 -11.75
CA LEU A 236 -13.65 3.59 -12.36
C LEU A 236 -14.99 4.18 -11.84
N GLY A 237 -14.98 5.41 -11.30
CA GLY A 237 -16.18 6.04 -10.73
C GLY A 237 -16.62 5.42 -9.41
N ALA A 238 -15.69 4.75 -8.71
CA ALA A 238 -15.94 4.09 -7.43
C ALA A 238 -16.38 5.04 -6.29
N ASP A 239 -16.10 6.33 -6.44
CA ASP A 239 -16.47 7.39 -5.50
C ASP A 239 -17.95 7.78 -5.57
N ASP A 240 -18.60 7.59 -6.73
CA ASP A 240 -20.03 7.85 -6.93
C ASP A 240 -20.93 6.74 -6.35
N VAL A 241 -20.36 5.58 -6.05
CA VAL A 241 -21.10 4.44 -5.51
C VAL A 241 -21.36 4.63 -4.00
N ASP A 242 -22.57 4.27 -3.56
CA ASP A 242 -22.95 4.26 -2.14
C ASP A 242 -21.90 3.57 -1.27
N ALA A 243 -21.68 4.12 -0.07
CA ALA A 243 -20.59 3.69 0.78
C ALA A 243 -20.69 2.27 1.30
N LEU A 244 -21.90 1.81 1.59
CA LEU A 244 -22.13 0.47 2.09
C LEU A 244 -22.06 -0.52 0.92
N LEU A 245 -22.67 -0.19 -0.23
CA LEU A 245 -22.60 -1.02 -1.45
C LEU A 245 -21.15 -1.23 -1.89
N TYR A 246 -20.37 -0.15 -2.00
CA TYR A 246 -18.98 -0.23 -2.44
C TYR A 246 -18.13 -1.06 -1.47
N SER A 247 -18.23 -0.76 -0.17
CA SER A 247 -17.39 -1.44 0.83
C SER A 247 -17.76 -2.93 0.94
N GLY A 248 -19.04 -3.26 0.87
CA GLY A 248 -19.51 -4.64 0.88
C GLY A 248 -19.07 -5.42 -0.36
N THR A 249 -19.26 -4.87 -1.57
CA THR A 249 -18.79 -5.50 -2.82
C THR A 249 -17.26 -5.64 -2.87
N GLY A 250 -16.53 -4.59 -2.50
CA GLY A 250 -15.06 -4.60 -2.47
C GLY A 250 -14.50 -5.64 -1.51
N LEU A 251 -15.03 -5.74 -0.29
CA LEU A 251 -14.64 -6.77 0.68
C LEU A 251 -15.01 -8.18 0.20
N ALA A 252 -16.15 -8.36 -0.48
CA ALA A 252 -16.52 -9.65 -1.05
C ALA A 252 -15.53 -10.10 -2.13
N VAL A 253 -15.13 -9.19 -3.03
CA VAL A 253 -14.10 -9.47 -4.05
C VAL A 253 -12.77 -9.80 -3.38
N ALA A 254 -12.34 -9.03 -2.38
CA ALA A 254 -11.11 -9.31 -1.63
C ALA A 254 -11.14 -10.70 -0.97
N ALA A 255 -12.25 -11.07 -0.33
CA ALA A 255 -12.42 -12.38 0.27
C ALA A 255 -12.35 -13.52 -0.76
N LEU A 256 -12.96 -13.36 -1.94
CA LEU A 256 -12.88 -14.34 -3.03
C LEU A 256 -11.46 -14.49 -3.57
N VAL A 257 -10.74 -13.38 -3.77
CA VAL A 257 -9.35 -13.37 -4.24
C VAL A 257 -8.45 -14.07 -3.22
N LEU A 258 -8.52 -13.68 -1.94
CA LEU A 258 -7.71 -14.26 -0.87
C LEU A 258 -8.06 -15.73 -0.61
N GLY A 259 -9.35 -16.08 -0.66
CA GLY A 259 -9.81 -17.46 -0.56
C GLY A 259 -9.29 -18.32 -1.71
N GLY A 260 -9.49 -17.89 -2.97
CA GLY A 260 -9.00 -18.60 -4.15
C GLY A 260 -7.47 -18.75 -4.15
N TRP A 261 -6.76 -17.70 -3.75
CA TRP A 261 -5.31 -17.72 -3.59
C TRP A 261 -4.87 -18.71 -2.49
N ALA A 262 -5.53 -18.69 -1.33
CA ALA A 262 -5.24 -19.61 -0.23
C ALA A 262 -5.50 -21.07 -0.61
N LEU A 263 -6.57 -21.36 -1.37
CA LEU A 263 -6.84 -22.70 -1.88
C LEU A 263 -5.75 -23.16 -2.87
N ARG A 264 -5.34 -22.28 -3.80
CA ARG A 264 -4.37 -22.61 -4.85
C ARG A 264 -2.95 -22.82 -4.33
N TRP A 265 -2.55 -22.10 -3.28
CA TRP A 265 -1.17 -22.08 -2.76
C TRP A 265 -1.03 -22.58 -1.32
N ARG A 266 -2.14 -22.98 -0.68
CA ARG A 266 -2.22 -23.52 0.70
C ARG A 266 -1.59 -22.60 1.76
N VAL A 267 -1.75 -21.28 1.61
CA VAL A 267 -1.27 -20.28 2.59
C VAL A 267 -2.37 -20.00 3.61
N ARG A 268 -2.07 -20.18 4.91
CA ARG A 268 -3.10 -20.07 5.97
C ARG A 268 -3.59 -18.66 6.19
N ALA A 269 -2.69 -17.68 6.11
CA ALA A 269 -3.04 -16.28 6.30
C ALA A 269 -4.18 -15.82 5.37
N GLY A 270 -4.18 -16.27 4.11
CA GLY A 270 -5.20 -15.89 3.13
C GLY A 270 -6.61 -16.37 3.48
N SER A 271 -6.76 -17.61 3.95
CA SER A 271 -8.09 -18.15 4.29
C SER A 271 -8.61 -17.62 5.62
N VAL A 272 -7.71 -17.36 6.59
CA VAL A 272 -8.08 -16.70 7.86
C VAL A 272 -8.62 -15.30 7.59
N VAL A 273 -7.96 -14.51 6.75
CA VAL A 273 -8.46 -13.16 6.40
C VAL A 273 -9.75 -13.26 5.58
N ALA A 274 -9.82 -14.16 4.60
CA ALA A 274 -11.04 -14.36 3.81
C ALA A 274 -12.25 -14.74 4.68
N SER A 275 -12.07 -15.64 5.66
CA SER A 275 -13.14 -16.07 6.58
C SER A 275 -13.58 -14.97 7.54
N LEU A 276 -12.71 -14.04 7.92
CA LEU A 276 -13.04 -12.86 8.72
C LEU A 276 -13.75 -11.77 7.90
N VAL A 277 -13.31 -11.55 6.67
CA VAL A 277 -13.80 -10.46 5.81
C VAL A 277 -15.15 -10.78 5.17
N LEU A 278 -15.38 -12.04 4.79
CA LEU A 278 -16.62 -12.48 4.12
C LEU A 278 -17.92 -12.16 4.89
N PRO A 279 -18.04 -12.39 6.23
CA PRO A 279 -19.25 -12.01 6.96
C PRO A 279 -19.44 -10.49 7.05
N VAL A 280 -18.36 -9.72 7.15
CA VAL A 280 -18.42 -8.25 7.15
C VAL A 280 -18.91 -7.74 5.79
N ALA A 281 -18.38 -8.31 4.69
CA ALA A 281 -18.84 -7.99 3.34
C ALA A 281 -20.35 -8.25 3.17
N ALA A 282 -20.82 -9.40 3.66
CA ALA A 282 -22.22 -9.80 3.62
C ALA A 282 -23.13 -8.84 4.40
N LEU A 283 -22.72 -8.49 5.62
CA LEU A 283 -23.46 -7.55 6.47
C LEU A 283 -23.59 -6.19 5.79
N LEU A 284 -22.49 -5.66 5.25
CA LEU A 284 -22.49 -4.37 4.55
C LEU A 284 -23.38 -4.40 3.30
N LEU A 285 -23.32 -5.47 2.51
CA LEU A 285 -24.22 -5.68 1.35
C LEU A 285 -25.69 -5.78 1.77
N GLY A 286 -25.98 -6.44 2.90
CA GLY A 286 -27.32 -6.52 3.47
C GLY A 286 -27.84 -5.13 3.85
N LEU A 287 -27.07 -4.37 4.64
CA LEU A 287 -27.42 -3.01 5.06
C LEU A 287 -27.59 -2.04 3.87
N ALA A 288 -26.78 -2.23 2.83
CA ALA A 288 -26.84 -1.40 1.64
C ALA A 288 -28.09 -1.64 0.77
N THR A 289 -28.72 -2.81 0.91
CA THR A 289 -29.91 -3.20 0.13
C THR A 289 -31.22 -3.04 0.89
N THR A 290 -31.18 -2.79 2.20
CA THR A 290 -32.37 -2.56 3.04
C THR A 290 -32.92 -1.14 2.86
N GLY A 291 -33.75 -0.94 1.84
CA GLY A 291 -34.76 0.13 1.84
C GLY A 291 -36.00 -0.26 2.69
N PRO A 292 -36.93 0.68 2.97
CA PRO A 292 -38.08 0.48 3.88
C PRO A 292 -39.07 -0.65 3.51
N HIS A 293 -38.90 -1.30 2.35
CA HIS A 293 -39.71 -2.45 1.92
C HIS A 293 -38.90 -3.74 1.63
N VAL A 294 -37.63 -3.82 2.07
CA VAL A 294 -36.65 -4.81 1.55
C VAL A 294 -36.09 -5.78 2.62
N THR A 295 -36.68 -5.81 3.82
CA THR A 295 -36.25 -6.67 4.93
C THR A 295 -36.23 -8.17 4.59
N ALA A 296 -37.18 -8.66 3.77
CA ALA A 296 -37.22 -10.07 3.36
C ALA A 296 -36.08 -10.47 2.39
N ARG A 297 -35.62 -9.55 1.52
CA ARG A 297 -34.50 -9.83 0.58
C ARG A 297 -33.14 -9.75 1.27
N GLY A 298 -32.98 -8.83 2.24
CA GLY A 298 -31.79 -8.77 3.09
C GLY A 298 -31.60 -10.06 3.91
N LEU A 299 -32.69 -10.59 4.46
CA LEU A 299 -32.71 -11.89 5.15
C LEU A 299 -32.34 -13.04 4.21
N GLY A 300 -32.89 -13.07 2.99
CA GLY A 300 -32.56 -14.08 1.98
C GLY A 300 -31.08 -14.08 1.60
N LEU A 301 -30.48 -12.90 1.38
CA LEU A 301 -29.05 -12.77 1.07
C LEU A 301 -28.17 -13.20 2.25
N GLY A 302 -28.52 -12.82 3.48
CA GLY A 302 -27.79 -13.26 4.68
C GLY A 302 -27.81 -14.79 4.84
N LEU A 303 -28.96 -15.42 4.56
CA LEU A 303 -29.14 -16.86 4.65
C LEU A 303 -28.38 -17.61 3.54
N VAL A 304 -28.41 -17.11 2.30
CA VAL A 304 -27.60 -17.63 1.20
C VAL A 304 -26.11 -17.54 1.52
N LEU A 305 -25.66 -16.45 2.14
CA LEU A 305 -24.26 -16.26 2.47
C LEU A 305 -23.82 -17.15 3.65
N ALA A 306 -24.72 -17.41 4.60
CA ALA A 306 -24.53 -18.43 5.64
C ALA A 306 -24.46 -19.85 5.03
N VAL A 307 -25.26 -20.16 4.00
CA VAL A 307 -25.21 -21.44 3.28
C VAL A 307 -23.92 -21.56 2.47
N VAL A 308 -23.48 -20.50 1.79
CA VAL A 308 -22.24 -20.52 1.00
C VAL A 308 -21.01 -20.63 1.90
N THR A 309 -20.96 -19.89 3.01
CA THR A 309 -19.87 -20.03 3.99
C THR A 309 -19.84 -21.41 4.62
N THR A 310 -21.01 -22.04 4.88
CA THR A 310 -21.07 -23.42 5.38
C THR A 310 -20.73 -24.48 4.32
N ALA A 311 -21.05 -24.25 3.04
CA ALA A 311 -20.65 -25.13 1.95
C ALA A 311 -19.14 -25.06 1.68
N VAL A 312 -18.56 -23.85 1.70
CA VAL A 312 -17.10 -23.65 1.61
C VAL A 312 -16.39 -24.29 2.81
N ARG A 313 -16.99 -24.25 4.01
CA ARG A 313 -16.53 -25.00 5.21
C ARG A 313 -16.51 -26.52 5.00
N ALA A 314 -17.40 -27.08 4.19
CA ALA A 314 -17.42 -28.52 3.91
C ALA A 314 -16.34 -28.94 2.89
N ALA A 315 -15.85 -28.00 2.08
CA ALA A 315 -14.83 -28.23 1.07
C ALA A 315 -13.38 -28.06 1.59
N LEU A 316 -13.18 -27.51 2.79
CA LEU A 316 -11.86 -27.26 3.37
C LEU A 316 -11.29 -28.51 4.09
N PRO A 317 -10.00 -28.85 3.88
CA PRO A 317 -9.39 -30.06 4.46
C PRO A 317 -9.30 -30.00 5.99
N GLY A 318 -9.67 -31.09 6.66
CA GLY A 318 -9.97 -31.18 8.10
C GLY A 318 -8.86 -30.82 9.11
N GLY A 319 -7.67 -30.41 8.68
CA GLY A 319 -6.53 -30.04 9.54
C GLY A 319 -6.59 -28.64 10.18
N TRP A 320 -7.64 -27.85 9.92
CA TRP A 320 -7.72 -26.44 10.32
C TRP A 320 -8.81 -26.25 11.38
N SER A 321 -8.46 -26.40 12.66
CA SER A 321 -9.40 -26.36 13.79
C SER A 321 -9.70 -24.95 14.32
N ALA A 322 -8.72 -24.03 14.30
CA ALA A 322 -8.91 -22.65 14.75
C ALA A 322 -9.87 -21.85 13.84
N GLU A 323 -9.82 -22.10 12.54
CA GLU A 323 -10.68 -21.48 11.53
C GLU A 323 -12.16 -21.90 11.71
N ARG A 324 -12.40 -23.13 12.18
CA ARG A 324 -13.74 -23.64 12.50
C ARG A 324 -14.37 -22.94 13.71
N VAL A 325 -13.58 -22.42 14.65
CA VAL A 325 -14.09 -21.70 15.83
C VAL A 325 -14.45 -20.26 15.47
N LEU A 326 -13.58 -19.57 14.73
CA LEU A 326 -13.84 -18.21 14.24
C LEU A 326 -15.07 -18.14 13.31
N LEU A 327 -15.21 -19.12 12.41
CA LEU A 327 -16.40 -19.21 11.53
C LEU A 327 -17.69 -19.53 12.29
N ARG A 328 -17.63 -20.26 13.41
CA ARG A 328 -18.79 -20.49 14.28
C ARG A 328 -19.21 -19.20 15.01
N LEU A 329 -18.25 -18.39 15.46
CA LEU A 329 -18.52 -17.09 16.08
C LEU A 329 -19.06 -16.08 15.07
N ALA A 330 -18.55 -16.09 13.82
CA ALA A 330 -19.07 -15.27 12.73
C ALA A 330 -20.51 -15.65 12.33
N ALA A 331 -20.80 -16.96 12.24
CA ALA A 331 -22.16 -17.44 11.98
C ALA A 331 -23.12 -17.09 13.13
N ALA A 332 -22.66 -17.20 14.38
CA ALA A 332 -23.45 -16.82 15.55
C ALA A 332 -23.72 -15.31 15.61
N THR A 333 -22.74 -14.48 15.27
CA THR A 333 -22.91 -13.01 15.21
C THR A 333 -23.82 -12.59 14.06
N GLY A 334 -23.74 -13.24 12.89
CA GLY A 334 -24.72 -13.05 11.81
C GLY A 334 -26.15 -13.41 12.23
N LEU A 335 -26.31 -14.46 13.04
CA LEU A 335 -27.60 -14.84 13.63
C LEU A 335 -28.09 -13.86 14.71
N LEU A 336 -27.17 -13.17 15.39
CA LEU A 336 -27.45 -12.19 16.45
C LEU A 336 -27.81 -10.79 15.91
N VAL A 337 -27.63 -10.54 14.62
CA VAL A 337 -28.13 -9.33 13.94
C VAL A 337 -29.61 -9.48 13.53
N LEU A 338 -30.17 -10.71 13.56
CA LEU A 338 -31.60 -10.94 13.29
C LEU A 338 -32.62 -10.27 14.25
N PRO A 339 -32.36 -10.00 15.55
CA PRO A 339 -33.43 -9.56 16.46
C PRO A 339 -33.51 -8.04 16.65
N VAL A 340 -32.63 -7.23 16.03
CA VAL A 340 -32.67 -5.75 16.19
C VAL A 340 -33.50 -5.06 15.10
N ALA A 341 -34.07 -5.83 14.17
CA ALA A 341 -34.89 -5.33 13.06
C ALA A 341 -36.36 -5.82 13.11
N ALA A 342 -36.86 -6.15 14.31
CA ALA A 342 -38.27 -6.44 14.58
C ALA A 342 -38.89 -5.32 15.43
#